data_AF-A0A356CIQ4-F1
#
_entry.id   AF-A0A356CIQ4-F1
#
_cell.length_a   1.000
_cell.length_b   1.000
_cell.length_c   1.000
_cell.angle_alpha   90.00
_cell.angle_beta   90.00
_cell.angle_gamma   90.00
#
_symmetry.space_group_name_H-M   'P 1'
#
loop_
_entity.id
_entity.type
_entity.pdbx_description
1 polymer ?
#
loop_
_entity_poly.entity_id
_entity_poly.type
_entity_poly.pdbx_seq_one_letter_code
_entity_poly.pdbx_strand_id
1 'polypeptide(L)' 'MSFYTSLTGLNAATTQLSVTSNNIANSGTGGFKRSEADFGDIFATSPLEKSSSVIGRG' A
#
# COMPACT_ATOMS: atom_id res chain seq x y z
N MET A 1 -7.41 -17.74 -3.73
CA MET A 1 -6.81 -16.37 -3.69
C MET A 1 -7.59 -15.37 -2.84
N SER A 2 -8.90 -15.55 -2.60
CA SER A 2 -9.71 -14.62 -1.78
C SER A 2 -9.26 -14.52 -0.29
N PHE A 3 -8.95 -15.65 0.35
CA PHE A 3 -8.52 -15.64 1.76
C PHE A 3 -7.19 -14.89 1.97
N TYR A 4 -6.22 -15.09 1.07
CA TYR A 4 -4.92 -14.41 1.14
C TYR A 4 -5.03 -12.91 0.85
N THR A 5 -5.89 -12.47 -0.08
CA THR A 5 -6.10 -11.03 -0.31
C THR A 5 -6.80 -10.34 0.85
N SER A 6 -7.73 -11.04 1.51
CA SER A 6 -8.37 -10.51 2.73
C SER A 6 -7.37 -10.44 3.88
N LEU A 7 -6.48 -11.43 4.01
CA LEU A 7 -5.42 -11.44 5.01
C LEU A 7 -4.41 -10.29 4.79
N THR A 8 -3.98 -10.06 3.55
CA THR A 8 -3.07 -8.95 3.22
C THR A 8 -3.74 -7.59 3.44
N GLY A 9 -5.03 -7.46 3.12
CA GLY A 9 -5.81 -6.24 3.41
C GLY A 9 -5.95 -5.97 4.91
N LEU A 10 -6.18 -7.01 5.72
CA LEU A 10 -6.26 -6.88 7.18
C LEU A 10 -4.90 -6.49 7.78
N ASN A 11 -3.81 -7.09 7.28
CA ASN A 11 -2.46 -6.74 7.70
C ASN A 11 -2.08 -5.29 7.32
N ALA A 12 -2.46 -4.85 6.11
CA ALA A 12 -2.30 -3.47 5.67
C ALA A 12 -3.05 -2.50 6.60
N ALA A 13 -4.33 -2.76 6.88
CA ALA A 13 -5.13 -1.96 7.81
C ALA A 13 -4.51 -1.91 9.21
N THR A 14 -4.00 -3.03 9.72
CA THR A 14 -3.33 -3.10 11.04
C THR A 14 -2.07 -2.23 11.06
N THR A 15 -1.28 -2.27 9.99
CA THR A 15 -0.06 -1.47 9.83
C THR A 15 -0.40 0.03 9.78
N GLN A 16 -1.43 0.40 9.02
CA GLN A 16 -1.92 1.78 8.94
C GLN A 16 -2.37 2.31 10.30
N LEU A 17 -3.12 1.50 11.06
CA LEU A 17 -3.56 1.85 12.41
C LEU A 17 -2.37 2.02 13.36
N SER A 18 -1.34 1.17 13.25
CA SER A 18 -0.14 1.28 14.07
C SER A 18 0.64 2.58 13.80
N VAL A 19 0.84 2.93 12.53
CA VAL A 19 1.51 4.19 12.15
C VAL A 19 0.70 5.41 12.59
N THR A 20 -0.62 5.37 12.39
CA THR A 20 -1.53 6.45 12.82
C THR A 20 -1.51 6.61 14.34
N SER A 21 -1.58 5.51 15.09
CA SER A 21 -1.52 5.50 16.56
C SER A 21 -0.19 6.07 17.06
N ASN A 22 0.94 5.68 16.47
CA ASN A 22 2.25 6.23 16.81
C ASN A 22 2.33 7.74 16.54
N ASN A 23 1.79 8.20 15.41
CA ASN A 23 1.77 9.63 15.09
C ASN A 23 0.92 10.44 16.07
N ILE A 24 -0.24 9.90 16.48
CA ILE A 24 -1.12 10.57 17.46
C ILE A 24 -0.42 10.62 18.82
N ALA A 25 0.13 9.50 19.28
CA ALA A 25 0.81 9.41 20.57
C ALA A 25 2.01 10.37 20.67
N ASN A 26 2.72 10.60 19.57
CA ASN A 26 3.90 11.47 19.51
C ASN A 26 3.61 12.87 18.95
N SER A 27 2.34 13.25 18.77
CA SER A 27 1.98 14.57 18.23
C SER A 27 2.44 15.75 19.09
N GLY A 28 2.64 15.54 20.40
CA GLY A 28 3.11 16.55 21.35
C GLY A 28 4.62 16.55 21.61
N THR A 29 5.39 15.63 21.03
CA THR A 29 6.84 15.57 21.27
C THR A 29 7.58 16.51 20.31
N GLY A 30 8.32 17.47 20.87
CA GLY A 30 9.10 18.42 20.09
C GLY A 30 10.15 17.72 19.23
N GLY A 31 10.14 17.95 17.92
CA GLY A 31 11.07 17.33 16.97
C GLY A 31 10.59 16.00 16.37
N PHE A 32 9.39 15.53 16.69
CA PHE A 32 8.82 14.33 16.08
C PHE A 32 8.66 14.46 14.56
N LYS A 33 9.02 13.41 13.83
CA LYS A 33 8.82 13.28 12.39
C LYS A 33 7.71 12.27 12.16
N ARG A 34 6.64 12.74 11.53
CA ARG A 34 5.49 11.92 11.17
C ARG A 34 5.92 10.83 10.18
N SER A 35 5.45 9.61 10.41
CA SER A 35 5.63 8.48 9.51
C SER A 35 4.32 8.20 8.76
N GLU A 36 4.40 7.68 7.54
CA GLU A 36 3.23 7.29 6.74
C GLU A 36 3.43 5.87 6.20
N ALA A 37 2.33 5.11 6.08
CA ALA A 37 2.32 3.79 5.47
C ALA A 37 1.77 3.92 4.04
N ASP A 38 2.54 3.47 3.05
CA ASP A 38 2.16 3.41 1.65
C ASP A 38 1.93 1.95 1.25
N PHE A 39 0.84 1.68 0.53
CA PHE A 39 0.48 0.33 0.10
C PHE A 39 0.47 0.27 -1.43
N GLY A 40 1.20 -0.70 -1.98
CA GLY A 40 1.26 -0.98 -3.42
C GLY A 40 0.62 -2.31 -3.77
N ASP A 41 0.28 -2.47 -5.04
CA ASP A 41 -0.29 -3.70 -5.57
C ASP A 41 0.78 -4.82 -5.62
N ILE A 42 0.42 -6.03 -5.17
CA ILE A 42 1.34 -7.19 -5.13
C ILE A 42 1.55 -7.75 -6.56
N PHE A 43 0.54 -7.65 -7.41
CA PHE A 43 0.63 -7.92 -8.84
C PHE A 43 0.42 -6.62 -9.59
N ALA A 44 1.51 -5.93 -9.90
CA ALA A 44 1.49 -4.92 -10.93
C ALA A 44 1.17 -5.64 -12.26
N THR A 45 -0.06 -5.57 -12.77
CA THR A 45 -0.19 -5.58 -14.24
C THR A 45 0.64 -4.39 -14.67
N SER A 46 1.84 -4.67 -15.18
CA SER A 46 2.88 -3.70 -15.44
C SER A 46 2.27 -2.41 -16.01
N PRO A 47 2.66 -1.22 -15.55
CA PRO A 47 2.25 0.03 -16.20
C PRO A 47 2.59 0.05 -17.71
N LEU A 48 3.43 -0.89 -18.16
CA LEU A 48 3.79 -1.12 -19.56
C LEU A 48 2.82 -2.03 -20.35
N GLU A 49 1.84 -2.67 -19.71
CA GLU A 49 0.81 -3.51 -20.36
C GLU A 49 -0.41 -2.71 -20.84
N LYS A 50 -0.35 -1.38 -20.81
CA LYS A 50 -1.25 -0.51 -21.58
C LYS A 50 -0.42 0.40 -22.48
N SER A 51 -0.26 0.00 -23.75
CA SER A 51 -0.07 0.85 -24.94
C SER A 51 1.02 0.42 -25.95
N SER A 52 1.44 -0.85 -25.99
CA SER A 52 2.29 -1.31 -27.13
C SER A 52 2.00 -2.70 -27.69
N SER A 53 1.02 -3.46 -27.17
CA SER A 53 0.65 -4.78 -27.72
C SER A 53 -0.78 -4.86 -28.29
N VAL A 54 -1.40 -3.72 -28.62
CA VAL A 54 -2.62 -3.66 -29.46
C VAL A 54 -2.26 -3.23 -30.89
N ILE A 55 -1.07 -3.61 -31.37
CA ILE A 55 -0.71 -3.49 -32.79
C ILE A 55 -0.13 -4.81 -33.25
N GLY A 56 -1.01 -5.64 -33.82
CA GLY A 56 -0.67 -6.63 -34.83
C GLY A 56 0.16 -7.83 -34.39
N ARG A 57 -0.51 -8.86 -33.86
CA ARG A 57 -0.10 -10.25 -34.09
C ARG A 57 -1.33 -11.15 -34.22
N GLY A 58 -1.71 -11.42 -35.48
CA GLY A 58 -2.70 -12.44 -35.88
C GLY A 58 -4.07 -11.87 -36.14
#